data_AF-A0AAX2INS7-F1
#
_entry.id   AF-A0AAX2INS7-F1
#
_cell.length_a   1.000
_cell.length_b   1.000
_cell.length_c   1.000
_cell.angle_alpha   90.00
_cell.angle_beta   90.00
_cell.angle_gamma   90.00
#
_symmetry.space_group_name_H-M   'P 1'
#
loop_
_entity.id
_entity.type
_entity.pdbx_description
1 polymer ?
#
loop_
_entity_poly.entity_id
_entity_poly.type
_entity_poly.pdbx_seq_one_letter_code
_entity_poly.pdbx_strand_id
1 'polypeptide(L)' 'MSYITLNSNKLKYNYHYLDQLFAGHNIEWAVVAKLLCGNEKFLECLLEFSDKEICDSRLTNLKHIKKISPKHKLSI' A
#
# COMPACT_ATOMS: atom_id res chain seq x y z
N MET A 1 12.64 12.00 -22.08
CA MET A 1 12.87 10.93 -21.08
C MET A 1 11.52 10.57 -20.48
N SER A 2 11.14 9.29 -20.45
CA SER A 2 9.89 8.85 -19.83
C SER A 2 10.02 8.86 -18.30
N TYR A 3 8.99 9.32 -17.61
CA TYR A 3 8.91 9.28 -16.15
C TYR A 3 7.52 8.86 -15.68
N ILE A 4 7.45 8.30 -14.48
CA ILE A 4 6.21 7.93 -13.79
C ILE A 4 6.05 8.83 -12.58
N THR A 5 4.85 9.34 -12.36
CA THR A 5 4.51 10.15 -11.19
C THR A 5 3.48 9.45 -10.32
N LEU A 6 3.65 9.52 -9.01
CA LEU A 6 2.66 9.12 -8.02
C LEU A 6 2.12 10.38 -7.34
N ASN A 7 0.81 10.56 -7.31
CA ASN A 7 0.17 11.65 -6.58
C ASN A 7 -0.24 11.16 -5.18
N SER A 8 0.56 11.52 -4.17
CA SER A 8 0.35 11.09 -2.78
C SER A 8 -1.00 11.53 -2.21
N ASN A 9 -1.42 12.76 -2.50
CA ASN A 9 -2.70 13.30 -2.02
C ASN A 9 -3.89 12.50 -2.55
N LYS A 10 -3.88 12.17 -3.85
CA LYS A 10 -4.94 11.33 -4.45
C LYS A 10 -4.88 9.90 -3.92
N LEU A 11 -3.69 9.34 -3.71
CA LEU A 11 -3.54 8.00 -3.14
C LEU A 11 -4.15 7.93 -1.73
N LYS A 12 -3.81 8.90 -0.87
CA LYS A 12 -4.35 9.02 0.50
C LYS A 12 -5.86 9.25 0.50
N TYR A 13 -6.37 10.12 -0.36
CA TYR A 13 -7.80 10.35 -0.52
C TYR A 13 -8.54 9.05 -0.90
N ASN A 14 -8.05 8.33 -1.92
CA ASN A 14 -8.66 7.09 -2.37
C ASN A 14 -8.62 6.01 -1.27
N TYR A 15 -7.50 5.90 -0.56
CA TYR A 15 -7.36 4.99 0.56
C TYR A 15 -8.42 5.25 1.64
N HIS A 16 -8.56 6.49 2.12
CA HIS A 16 -9.53 6.82 3.16
C HIS A 16 -10.98 6.66 2.68
N TYR A 17 -11.26 7.01 1.42
CA TYR A 17 -12.59 6.79 0.84
C TYR A 17 -12.96 5.30 0.85
N LEU A 18 -12.05 4.43 0.40
CA LEU A 18 -12.27 2.99 0.39
C LEU A 18 -12.37 2.43 1.82
N ASP A 19 -11.53 2.90 2.74
CA ASP A 19 -11.59 2.47 4.13
C ASP A 19 -12.94 2.77 4.77
N GLN A 20 -13.43 4.01 4.60
CA GLN A 20 -14.74 4.43 5.11
C GLN A 20 -15.88 3.65 4.45
N LEU A 21 -15.79 3.42 3.14
CA LEU A 21 -16.78 2.66 2.40
C LEU A 21 -16.86 1.22 2.93
N PHE A 22 -15.73 0.52 3.03
CA PHE A 22 -15.70 -0.87 3.49
C PHE A 22 -16.08 -0.99 4.97
N ALA A 23 -15.64 -0.07 5.83
CA ALA A 23 -16.04 -0.02 7.23
C ALA A 23 -17.56 0.14 7.39
N GLY A 24 -18.20 1.00 6.58
CA GLY A 24 -19.65 1.18 6.58
C GLY A 24 -20.45 -0.08 6.20
N HIS A 25 -19.81 -1.04 5.55
CA HIS A 25 -20.39 -2.32 5.17
C HIS A 25 -19.88 -3.51 6.00
N ASN A 26 -19.09 -3.28 7.05
CA ASN A 26 -18.41 -4.32 7.84
C ASN A 26 -17.55 -5.27 6.97
N ILE A 27 -16.86 -4.72 5.98
CA ILE A 27 -15.98 -5.47 5.07
C ILE A 27 -14.53 -5.27 5.49
N GLU A 28 -13.86 -6.38 5.79
CA GLU A 28 -12.40 -6.40 5.97
C GLU A 28 -11.71 -6.36 4.61
N TRP A 29 -10.62 -5.60 4.53
CA TRP A 29 -9.89 -5.43 3.28
C TRP A 29 -8.40 -5.20 3.53
N ALA A 30 -7.62 -5.45 2.48
CA ALA A 30 -6.16 -5.33 2.48
C ALA A 30 -5.69 -4.58 1.23
N VAL A 31 -4.53 -3.95 1.31
CA VAL A 31 -3.96 -3.18 0.20
C VAL A 31 -3.06 -4.06 -0.65
N VAL A 32 -3.33 -4.12 -1.96
CA VAL A 32 -2.47 -4.86 -2.90
C VAL A 32 -1.42 -3.93 -3.50
N ALA A 33 -0.17 -4.03 -3.05
CA ALA A 33 0.93 -3.12 -3.41
C ALA A 33 1.65 -3.46 -4.73
N LYS A 34 1.26 -4.54 -5.42
CA LYS A 34 1.99 -5.10 -6.58
C LYS A 34 2.27 -4.11 -7.71
N LEU A 35 1.41 -3.09 -7.89
CA LEU A 35 1.59 -2.03 -8.88
C LEU A 35 2.79 -1.12 -8.59
N LEU A 36 3.23 -1.03 -7.33
CA LEU A 36 4.35 -0.20 -6.91
C LEU A 36 5.71 -0.87 -7.18
N CYS A 37 5.70 -2.15 -7.57
CA CYS A 37 6.87 -2.88 -8.05
C CYS A 37 8.07 -2.89 -7.10
N GLY A 38 7.83 -2.82 -5.79
CA GLY A 38 8.90 -2.78 -4.80
C GLY A 38 9.67 -1.46 -4.76
N ASN A 39 9.22 -0.42 -5.48
CA ASN A 39 9.90 0.88 -5.49
C ASN A 39 9.79 1.56 -4.11
N GLU A 40 10.94 1.77 -3.46
CA GLU A 40 10.99 2.23 -2.06
C GLU A 40 10.25 3.56 -1.86
N LYS A 41 10.42 4.55 -2.75
CA LYS A 41 9.74 5.86 -2.64
C LYS A 41 8.21 5.74 -2.72
N PHE A 42 7.71 4.88 -3.61
CA PHE A 42 6.27 4.69 -3.75
C PHE A 42 5.70 3.87 -2.59
N LEU A 43 6.45 2.88 -2.10
CA LEU A 43 6.06 2.11 -0.92
C LEU A 43 6.01 2.98 0.33
N GLU A 44 7.02 3.82 0.57
CA GLU A 44 7.04 4.78 1.69
C GLU A 44 5.81 5.69 1.66
N CYS A 45 5.46 6.22 0.49
CA CYS A 45 4.28 7.05 0.32
C CYS A 45 2.98 6.32 0.73
N LEU A 46 2.84 5.04 0.39
CA LEU A 46 1.67 4.25 0.78
C LEU A 46 1.67 3.93 2.29
N LEU A 47 2.83 3.53 2.83
CA LEU A 47 2.99 3.04 4.20
C LEU A 47 2.94 4.16 5.24
N GLU A 48 3.02 5.42 4.82
CA GLU A 48 2.90 6.59 5.71
C GLU A 48 1.51 6.68 6.37
N PHE A 49 0.46 6.32 5.63
CA PHE A 49 -0.92 6.43 6.10
C PHE A 49 -1.71 5.12 6.08
N SER A 50 -1.21 4.08 5.42
CA SER A 50 -1.84 2.76 5.46
C SER A 50 -1.59 2.11 6.82
N ASP A 51 -2.64 1.61 7.46
CA ASP A 51 -2.57 0.75 8.64
C ASP A 51 -3.03 -0.69 8.36
N LYS A 52 -3.48 -0.96 7.12
CA LYS A 52 -4.00 -2.26 6.70
C LYS A 52 -2.90 -3.26 6.40
N GLU A 53 -3.29 -4.52 6.35
CA GLU A 53 -2.49 -5.59 5.77
C GLU A 53 -2.11 -5.27 4.32
N ILE A 54 -0.84 -5.54 3.97
CA ILE A 54 -0.32 -5.32 2.62
C ILE A 54 -0.07 -6.65 1.93
N CYS A 55 -0.68 -6.84 0.78
CA CYS A 55 -0.52 -8.00 -0.08
C CYS A 55 0.41 -7.68 -1.27
N ASP A 56 1.30 -8.60 -1.62
CA ASP A 56 2.04 -8.55 -2.88
C ASP A 56 2.36 -9.96 -3.37
N SER A 57 2.14 -10.21 -4.65
CA SER A 57 2.38 -11.51 -5.28
C SER A 57 3.87 -11.89 -5.36
N ARG A 58 4.79 -10.98 -5.05
CA ARG A 58 6.25 -11.21 -5.08
C ARG A 58 6.85 -11.10 -3.69
N LEU A 59 7.45 -12.19 -3.22
CA LEU A 59 8.16 -12.22 -1.93
C LEU A 59 9.28 -11.17 -1.84
N THR A 60 9.94 -10.84 -2.96
CA THR A 60 10.95 -9.77 -3.00
C THR A 60 10.35 -8.43 -2.60
N ASN A 61 9.18 -8.07 -3.13
CA ASN A 61 8.49 -6.82 -2.77
C ASN A 61 8.07 -6.82 -1.29
N LEU A 62 7.57 -7.95 -0.78
CA LEU A 62 7.24 -8.08 0.65
C LEU A 62 8.48 -7.89 1.54
N LYS A 63 9.66 -8.37 1.13
CA LYS A 63 10.92 -8.10 1.84
C LYS A 63 11.28 -6.61 1.84
N HIS A 64 11.09 -5.90 0.73
CA HIS A 64 11.28 -4.44 0.67
C HIS A 64 10.32 -3.74 1.64
N ILE A 65 9.04 -4.09 1.63
CA ILE A 65 8.04 -3.53 2.54
C ILE A 65 8.42 -3.82 4.01
N LYS A 66 8.84 -5.04 4.33
CA LYS A 66 9.26 -5.41 5.70
C LYS A 66 10.47 -4.62 6.19
N LYS A 67 11.41 -4.29 5.28
CA LYS A 67 12.57 -3.45 5.58
C LYS A 67 12.16 -2.01 5.87
N ILE A 68 11.24 -1.44 5.09
CA ILE A 68 10.74 -0.06 5.25
C ILE A 68 9.85 0.05 6.50
N SER A 69 8.96 -0.93 6.71
CA SER A 69 8.01 -0.92 7.81
C SER A 69 7.87 -2.30 8.46
N PRO A 70 8.74 -2.63 9.44
CA PRO A 70 8.76 -3.94 10.09
C PRO A 70 7.44 -4.31 10.80
N LYS A 71 6.64 -3.31 11.18
CA LYS A 71 5.39 -3.47 11.93
C LYS A 71 4.19 -3.91 11.08
N HIS A 72 4.24 -3.70 9.76
CA HIS A 72 3.09 -4.02 8.91
C HIS A 72 2.85 -5.53 8.81
N LYS A 73 1.57 -5.92 8.82
CA LYS A 73 1.14 -7.27 8.49
C LYS A 73 1.23 -7.46 6.98
N LEU A 74 1.82 -8.57 6.54
CA LEU A 74 2.10 -8.87 5.14
C LEU A 74 1.54 -10.22 4.74
N SER A 75 1.02 -10.33 3.52
CA SER A 75 0.58 -11.59 2.89
C SER A 75 0.95 -11.64 1.40
N ILE A 76 0.95 -12.86 0.85
CA ILE A 76 1.14 -13.11 -0.58
C ILE A 76 -0.22 -13.05 -1.29
#